data_AF-A0A3B8ZKP9-F1
#
_entry.id   AF-A0A3B8ZKP9-F1
#
_cell.length_a   1.000
_cell.length_b   1.000
_cell.length_c   1.000
_cell.angle_alpha   90.00
_cell.angle_beta   90.00
_cell.angle_gamma   90.00
#
_symmetry.space_group_name_H-M   'P 1'
#
loop_
_entity.id
_entity.type
_entity.pdbx_description
1 polymer ?
#
loop_
_entity_poly.entity_id
_entity_poly.type
_entity_poly.pdbx_seq_one_letter_code
_entity_poly.pdbx_strand_id
1 'polypeptide(L)'
;MACSGCVRRRLTVRTQPPGASVYVDKQYIGTSPTATSTVYYGTREIEVVRDGYRTEKVLRTFNPPWYQLPPLDFVSETLWPRKIRDERVIDVTMVPQQVMTSEQLQSRASSLRLQAAQGVATPLPPTAGVSSLPGVAAPAVVPIDPTFQAQPGPIVTSPTPVDPPLQSGGFLQEFFQPGGTPPTRIPEAGILPGGGYRPET
;
A
#
# COMPACT_ATOMS: atom_id res chain seq x y z
N MET A 1 0.46 -47.08 -10.28
CA MET A 1 -0.08 -45.80 -10.77
C MET A 1 -0.28 -44.89 -9.56
N ALA A 2 0.69 -44.04 -9.25
CA ALA A 2 0.56 -43.06 -8.18
C ALA A 2 -0.48 -42.02 -8.62
N CYS A 3 -1.58 -41.91 -7.87
CA CYS A 3 -2.53 -40.83 -8.02
C CYS A 3 -1.91 -39.58 -7.39
N SER A 4 -1.20 -38.77 -8.17
CA SER A 4 -0.70 -37.48 -7.68
C SER A 4 -1.88 -36.63 -7.20
N GLY A 5 -1.83 -36.19 -5.93
CA GLY A 5 -2.79 -35.25 -5.39
C GLY A 5 -2.79 -33.95 -6.18
N CYS A 6 -3.77 -33.74 -7.06
CA CYS A 6 -3.88 -32.50 -7.82
C CYS A 6 -4.42 -31.39 -6.91
N VAL A 7 -3.54 -30.47 -6.49
CA VAL A 7 -3.94 -29.23 -5.80
C VAL A 7 -4.44 -28.23 -6.84
N ARG A 8 -5.68 -27.74 -6.67
CA ARG A 8 -6.24 -26.67 -7.50
C ARG A 8 -6.37 -25.40 -6.67
N ARG A 9 -5.74 -24.33 -7.13
CA ARG A 9 -5.79 -23.03 -6.46
C ARG A 9 -6.55 -22.04 -7.33
N ARG A 10 -7.49 -21.32 -6.72
CA ARG A 10 -8.35 -20.35 -7.38
C ARG A 10 -8.27 -19.02 -6.62
N LEU A 11 -7.86 -17.98 -7.33
CA LEU A 11 -7.85 -16.61 -6.85
C LEU A 11 -9.05 -15.88 -7.44
N THR A 12 -9.92 -15.34 -6.60
CA THR A 12 -11.08 -14.52 -7.01
C THR A 12 -10.84 -13.08 -6.59
N VAL A 13 -10.87 -12.17 -7.55
CA VAL A 13 -10.72 -10.73 -7.32
C VAL A 13 -12.08 -10.05 -7.50
N ARG A 14 -12.52 -9.37 -6.46
CA ARG A 14 -13.75 -8.58 -6.40
C ARG A 14 -13.37 -7.12 -6.16
N THR A 15 -14.08 -6.22 -6.81
CA THR A 15 -13.81 -4.79 -6.68
C THR A 15 -15.10 -4.07 -6.33
N GLN A 16 -14.96 -3.01 -5.55
CA GLN A 16 -16.04 -2.07 -5.26
C GLN A 16 -15.63 -0.69 -5.77
N PRO A 17 -16.24 -0.17 -6.85
CA PRO A 17 -17.39 -0.71 -7.61
C PRO A 17 -17.04 -1.89 -8.54
N PRO A 18 -18.04 -2.71 -8.96
CA PRO A 18 -17.84 -3.82 -9.89
C PRO A 18 -17.62 -3.33 -11.32
N GLY A 19 -16.92 -4.11 -12.15
CA GLY A 19 -16.65 -3.76 -13.55
C GLY A 19 -15.30 -3.08 -13.80
N ALA A 20 -14.37 -3.15 -12.83
CA ALA A 20 -12.99 -2.71 -13.02
C ALA A 20 -12.14 -3.77 -13.74
N SER A 21 -11.19 -3.32 -14.56
CA SER A 21 -10.18 -4.17 -15.20
C SER A 21 -9.15 -4.65 -14.18
N VAL A 22 -8.95 -5.97 -14.11
CA VAL A 22 -8.06 -6.61 -13.13
C VAL A 22 -6.83 -7.16 -13.83
N TYR A 23 -5.67 -6.80 -13.28
CA TYR A 23 -4.36 -7.30 -13.65
C TYR A 23 -3.76 -8.05 -12.46
N VAL A 24 -3.24 -9.25 -12.70
CA VAL A 24 -2.51 -10.04 -11.70
C VAL A 24 -1.11 -10.25 -12.24
N ASP A 25 -0.10 -9.85 -11.46
CA ASP A 25 1.31 -9.90 -11.85
C ASP A 25 1.55 -9.25 -13.23
N LYS A 26 0.92 -8.09 -13.46
CA LYS A 26 0.95 -7.30 -14.70
C LYS A 26 0.27 -7.97 -15.91
N GLN A 27 -0.38 -9.12 -15.73
CA GLN A 27 -1.16 -9.79 -16.77
C GLN A 27 -2.65 -9.48 -16.63
N TYR A 28 -3.29 -9.06 -17.72
CA TYR A 28 -4.73 -8.84 -17.77
C TYR A 28 -5.49 -10.16 -17.62
N ILE A 29 -6.38 -10.23 -16.64
CA ILE A 29 -7.21 -11.42 -16.37
C ILE A 29 -8.64 -11.22 -16.88
N GLY A 30 -9.16 -10.00 -16.79
CA GLY A 30 -10.54 -9.69 -17.18
C GLY A 30 -11.17 -8.60 -16.32
N THR A 31 -12.48 -8.47 -16.45
CA THR A 31 -13.29 -7.51 -15.69
C THR A 31 -13.82 -8.15 -14.40
N SER A 32 -13.72 -7.43 -13.29
CA SER A 32 -14.21 -7.84 -11.98
C SER A 32 -15.76 -7.95 -11.91
N PRO A 33 -16.30 -8.94 -11.17
CA PRO A 33 -15.61 -9.98 -10.42
C PRO A 33 -15.03 -11.06 -11.35
N THR A 34 -13.73 -11.34 -11.22
CA THR A 34 -13.03 -12.34 -12.05
C THR A 34 -12.29 -13.36 -11.19
N ALA A 35 -12.09 -14.57 -11.71
CA ALA A 35 -11.34 -15.60 -11.04
C ALA A 35 -10.26 -16.17 -11.96
N THR A 36 -9.06 -16.34 -11.43
CA THR A 36 -7.92 -16.94 -12.12
C THR A 36 -7.37 -18.13 -11.33
N SER A 37 -6.81 -19.10 -12.04
CA SER A 37 -6.10 -20.23 -11.41
C SER A 37 -4.64 -19.87 -11.19
N THR A 38 -4.14 -20.19 -10.00
CA THR A 38 -2.76 -19.86 -9.62
C THR A 38 -1.95 -21.13 -9.41
N VAL A 39 -0.71 -21.18 -9.89
CA VAL A 39 0.15 -22.37 -9.72
C VAL A 39 0.95 -22.30 -8.42
N TYR A 40 1.57 -21.15 -8.12
CA TYR A 40 2.53 -21.00 -7.03
C TYR A 40 2.06 -20.03 -5.93
N TYR A 41 2.39 -20.37 -4.68
CA TYR A 41 2.30 -19.46 -3.52
C TYR A 41 3.40 -18.40 -3.58
N GLY A 42 3.16 -17.29 -2.89
CA GLY A 42 4.06 -16.15 -2.88
C GLY A 42 3.31 -14.82 -2.88
N THR A 43 4.07 -13.74 -2.97
CA THR A 43 3.54 -12.38 -3.12
C THR A 43 3.15 -12.12 -4.56
N ARG A 44 1.93 -11.62 -4.77
CA ARG A 44 1.40 -11.23 -6.07
C ARG A 44 0.97 -9.77 -6.06
N GLU A 45 1.23 -9.08 -7.17
CA GLU A 45 0.75 -7.73 -7.39
C GLU A 45 -0.61 -7.80 -8.08
N ILE A 46 -1.62 -7.20 -7.46
CA ILE A 46 -2.97 -7.09 -8.01
C ILE A 46 -3.20 -5.62 -8.30
N GLU A 47 -3.38 -5.31 -9.58
CA GLU A 47 -3.65 -3.96 -10.05
C GLU A 47 -5.07 -3.89 -10.58
N VAL A 48 -5.82 -2.89 -10.12
CA VAL A 48 -7.21 -2.69 -10.48
C VAL A 48 -7.36 -1.31 -11.09
N VAL A 49 -7.91 -1.26 -12.31
CA VAL A 49 -8.06 -0.04 -13.11
C VAL A 49 -9.53 0.15 -13.48
N ARG A 50 -10.04 1.37 -13.32
CA ARG A 50 -11.40 1.74 -13.69
C ARG A 50 -11.49 3.24 -13.97
N ASP A 51 -12.27 3.62 -14.98
CA ASP A 51 -12.52 5.01 -15.32
C ASP A 51 -13.18 5.79 -14.18
N GLY A 52 -12.65 6.99 -13.89
CA GLY A 52 -13.14 7.84 -12.80
C GLY A 52 -12.71 7.39 -11.40
N TYR A 53 -11.90 6.34 -11.30
CA TYR A 53 -11.31 5.85 -10.06
C TYR A 53 -9.80 5.86 -10.15
N ARG A 54 -9.15 5.99 -9.00
CA ARG A 54 -7.71 5.84 -8.87
C ARG A 54 -7.33 4.38 -9.15
N THR A 55 -6.25 4.17 -9.90
CA THR A 55 -5.61 2.85 -10.04
C THR A 55 -5.11 2.40 -8.68
N GLU A 56 -5.51 1.21 -8.26
CA GLU A 56 -5.11 0.66 -6.96
C GLU A 56 -4.20 -0.56 -7.19
N LYS A 57 -2.97 -0.48 -6.69
CA LYS A 57 -2.00 -1.58 -6.66
C LYS A 57 -1.92 -2.17 -5.25
N VAL A 58 -2.22 -3.45 -5.13
CA VAL A 58 -2.25 -4.17 -3.85
C VAL A 58 -1.30 -5.37 -3.95
N LEU A 59 -0.34 -5.46 -3.03
CA LEU A 59 0.46 -6.68 -2.89
C LEU A 59 -0.24 -7.62 -1.91
N ARG A 60 -0.38 -8.88 -2.30
CA ARG A 60 -0.85 -9.94 -1.41
C ARG A 60 0.08 -11.11 -1.39
N THR A 61 0.51 -11.46 -0.18
CA THR A 61 1.30 -12.65 0.08
C THR A 61 0.37 -13.82 0.41
N PHE A 62 0.39 -14.83 -0.45
CA PHE A 62 -0.27 -16.10 -0.21
C PHE A 62 0.75 -17.09 0.33
N ASN A 63 0.66 -17.41 1.62
CA ASN A 63 1.53 -18.41 2.22
C ASN A 63 1.05 -19.82 1.89
N PRO A 64 1.98 -20.75 1.57
CA PRO A 64 1.64 -22.15 1.42
C PRO A 64 1.16 -22.69 2.78
N PRO A 65 0.15 -23.58 2.78
CA PRO A 65 -0.24 -24.26 4.00
C PRO A 65 0.87 -25.21 4.47
N TRP A 66 0.93 -25.47 5.78
CA TRP A 66 1.97 -26.30 6.42
C TRP A 66 2.16 -27.69 5.79
N TYR A 67 1.10 -28.27 5.21
CA TYR A 67 1.14 -29.58 4.57
C TYR A 67 1.79 -29.58 3.18
N GLN A 68 2.25 -28.43 2.68
CA GLN A 68 2.99 -28.28 1.42
C GLN A 68 4.47 -27.90 1.61
N LEU A 69 4.97 -27.90 2.86
CA LEU A 69 6.39 -27.71 3.12
C LEU A 69 7.11 -29.07 3.06
N PRO A 70 8.26 -29.17 2.37
CA PRO A 70 9.05 -30.40 2.40
C PRO A 70 9.59 -30.65 3.82
N PRO A 71 9.58 -31.90 4.33
CA PRO A 71 9.22 -33.16 3.65
C PRO A 71 7.74 -33.59 3.80
N LEU A 72 6.94 -32.89 4.61
CA LEU A 72 5.52 -33.23 4.87
C LEU A 72 4.66 -33.25 3.59
N ASP A 73 5.04 -32.44 2.60
CA ASP A 73 4.46 -32.40 1.26
C ASP A 73 4.43 -33.79 0.58
N PHE A 74 5.47 -34.61 0.74
CA PHE A 74 5.53 -35.94 0.12
C PHE A 74 4.46 -36.89 0.68
N VAL A 75 4.16 -36.79 1.98
CA VAL A 75 3.15 -37.63 2.65
C VAL A 75 1.75 -37.17 2.27
N SER A 76 1.51 -35.85 2.27
CA SER A 76 0.21 -35.29 1.93
C SER A 76 -0.16 -35.47 0.45
N GLU A 77 0.82 -35.43 -0.48
CA GLU A 77 0.59 -35.64 -1.91
C GLU A 77 0.51 -37.12 -2.32
N THR A 78 1.26 -38.00 -1.65
CA THR A 78 1.35 -39.44 -2.02
C THR A 78 0.27 -40.30 -1.36
N LEU A 79 -0.14 -39.99 -0.12
CA LEU A 79 -1.06 -40.83 0.66
C LEU A 79 -2.49 -40.30 0.72
N TRP A 80 -2.75 -39.07 0.26
CA TRP A 80 -4.07 -38.44 0.41
C TRP A 80 -4.90 -38.49 -0.90
N PRO A 81 -5.93 -39.35 -1.01
CA PRO A 81 -6.69 -39.56 -2.25
C PRO A 81 -7.68 -38.43 -2.61
N ARG A 82 -7.73 -37.34 -1.83
CA ARG A 82 -8.75 -36.28 -1.95
C ARG A 82 -8.17 -35.04 -2.63
N LYS A 83 -8.89 -34.49 -3.62
CA LYS A 83 -8.54 -33.23 -4.31
C LYS A 83 -8.62 -32.05 -3.34
N ILE A 84 -7.50 -31.38 -3.09
CA ILE A 84 -7.43 -30.18 -2.24
C ILE A 84 -7.75 -28.95 -3.10
N ARG A 85 -8.76 -28.18 -2.69
CA ARG A 85 -9.13 -26.90 -3.32
C ARG A 85 -8.75 -25.77 -2.40
N ASP A 86 -7.89 -24.89 -2.88
CA ASP A 86 -7.52 -23.65 -2.19
C ASP A 86 -8.20 -22.48 -2.92
N GLU A 87 -9.22 -21.90 -2.30
CA GLU A 87 -9.96 -20.77 -2.86
C GLU A 87 -9.68 -19.51 -2.03
N ARG A 88 -9.20 -18.45 -2.67
CA ARG A 88 -8.89 -17.18 -2.03
C ARG A 88 -9.69 -16.06 -2.68
N VAL A 89 -10.35 -15.25 -1.87
CA VAL A 89 -11.13 -14.10 -2.33
C VAL A 89 -10.47 -12.83 -1.83
N ILE A 90 -10.33 -11.85 -2.73
CA ILE A 90 -9.79 -10.53 -2.41
C ILE A 90 -10.81 -9.49 -2.82
N ASP A 91 -11.19 -8.66 -1.86
CA ASP A 91 -12.04 -7.50 -2.07
C ASP A 91 -11.17 -6.23 -2.09
N VAL A 92 -11.22 -5.49 -3.19
CA VAL A 92 -10.49 -4.23 -3.39
C VAL A 92 -11.48 -3.09 -3.51
N THR A 93 -11.43 -2.14 -2.58
CA THR A 93 -12.24 -0.92 -2.62
C THR A 93 -11.48 0.18 -3.35
N MET A 94 -12.03 0.65 -4.46
CA MET A 94 -11.41 1.70 -5.26
C MET A 94 -11.76 3.09 -4.73
N VAL A 95 -10.79 4.01 -4.76
CA VAL A 95 -11.00 5.41 -4.37
C VAL A 95 -11.35 6.21 -5.63
N PRO A 96 -12.40 7.06 -5.61
CA PRO A 96 -12.73 7.89 -6.76
C PRO A 96 -11.58 8.85 -7.10
N GLN A 97 -11.35 9.07 -8.40
CA GLN A 97 -10.33 9.99 -8.86
C GLN A 97 -10.76 11.42 -8.61
N GLN A 98 -9.93 12.18 -7.92
CA GLN A 98 -10.14 13.62 -7.75
C GLN A 98 -9.77 14.33 -9.04
N VAL A 99 -10.76 14.66 -9.86
CA VAL A 99 -10.60 15.59 -10.98
C VAL A 99 -10.44 17.00 -10.42
N MET A 100 -9.20 17.50 -10.32
CA MET A 100 -8.98 18.90 -9.98
C MET A 100 -9.54 19.78 -11.09
N THR A 101 -10.42 20.72 -10.76
CA THR A 101 -10.98 21.64 -11.76
C THR A 101 -9.90 22.64 -12.21
N SER A 102 -10.03 23.18 -13.42
CA SER A 102 -9.04 24.14 -13.96
C SER A 102 -8.87 25.38 -13.07
N GLU A 103 -9.94 25.84 -12.40
CA GLU A 103 -9.90 26.97 -11.48
C GLU A 103 -9.14 26.63 -10.17
N GLN A 104 -9.32 25.41 -9.66
CA GLN A 104 -8.54 24.91 -8.51
C GLN A 104 -7.05 24.77 -8.85
N LEU A 105 -6.74 24.35 -10.08
CA LEU A 105 -5.35 24.29 -10.55
C LEU A 105 -4.74 25.69 -10.69
N GLN A 106 -5.50 26.66 -11.21
CA GLN A 106 -5.05 28.05 -11.35
C GLN A 106 -4.82 28.74 -9.99
N SER A 107 -5.73 28.57 -9.03
CA SER A 107 -5.57 29.12 -7.68
C SER A 107 -4.41 28.47 -6.91
N ARG A 108 -4.19 27.17 -7.10
CA ARG A 108 -3.00 26.48 -6.56
C ARG A 108 -1.71 26.99 -7.23
N ALA A 109 -1.73 27.24 -8.53
CA ALA A 109 -0.56 27.79 -9.23
C ALA A 109 -0.25 29.25 -8.81
N SER A 110 -1.28 30.09 -8.65
CA SER A 110 -1.10 31.48 -8.22
C SER A 110 -0.60 31.57 -6.78
N SER A 111 -1.12 30.73 -5.87
CA SER A 111 -0.61 30.67 -4.49
C SER A 111 0.85 30.20 -4.41
N LEU A 112 1.24 29.18 -5.18
CA LEU A 112 2.64 28.76 -5.28
C LEU A 112 3.55 29.88 -5.81
N ARG A 113 3.08 30.66 -6.79
CA ARG A 113 3.83 31.80 -7.34
C ARG A 113 4.03 32.92 -6.32
N LEU A 114 3.01 33.22 -5.52
CA LEU A 114 3.09 34.22 -4.46
C LEU A 114 4.01 33.75 -3.33
N GLN A 115 3.94 32.48 -2.93
CA GLN A 115 4.83 31.88 -1.93
C GLN A 115 6.30 31.92 -2.37
N ALA A 116 6.57 31.60 -3.64
CA ALA A 116 7.91 31.71 -4.21
C ALA A 116 8.41 33.16 -4.24
N ALA A 117 7.55 34.13 -4.56
CA ALA A 117 7.90 35.56 -4.54
C ALA A 117 8.18 36.09 -3.13
N GLN A 118 7.55 35.51 -2.11
CA GLN A 118 7.75 35.85 -0.69
C GLN A 118 8.97 35.15 -0.06
N GLY A 119 9.75 34.39 -0.84
CA GLY A 119 10.94 33.70 -0.35
C GLY A 119 10.63 32.56 0.62
N VAL A 120 9.37 32.09 0.67
CA VAL A 120 8.99 30.90 1.45
C VAL A 120 9.53 29.69 0.72
N ALA A 121 10.78 29.33 1.03
CA ALA A 121 11.40 28.11 0.53
C ALA A 121 10.56 26.93 1.00
N THR A 122 10.12 26.07 0.08
CA THR A 122 9.65 24.74 0.41
C THR A 122 10.72 24.09 1.30
N PRO A 123 10.42 23.74 2.56
CA PRO A 123 11.42 23.09 3.39
C PRO A 123 11.88 21.84 2.64
N LEU A 124 13.20 21.73 2.41
CA LEU A 124 13.77 20.48 1.93
C LEU A 124 13.32 19.39 2.92
N PRO A 125 12.86 18.21 2.44
CA PRO A 125 12.54 17.12 3.34
C PRO A 125 13.74 16.91 4.25
N PRO A 126 13.55 16.74 5.57
CA PRO A 126 14.66 16.55 6.48
C PRO A 126 15.43 15.31 6.02
N THR A 127 16.63 15.53 5.45
CA THR A 127 17.63 14.48 5.32
C THR A 127 17.90 14.02 6.75
N ALA A 128 17.35 12.86 7.10
CA ALA A 128 17.69 12.19 8.33
C ALA A 128 19.21 11.96 8.32
N GLY A 129 19.93 12.70 9.15
CA GLY A 129 21.30 12.41 9.53
C GLY A 129 22.39 13.11 8.72
N VAL A 130 22.80 14.29 9.19
CA VAL A 130 24.22 14.55 9.48
C VAL A 130 24.28 15.64 10.55
N SER A 131 24.81 15.27 11.71
CA SER A 131 24.95 16.08 12.91
C SER A 131 25.70 17.39 12.66
N SER A 132 25.22 18.42 13.34
CA SER A 132 25.81 19.74 13.62
C SER A 132 27.32 19.90 13.46
N LEU A 133 27.73 20.93 12.70
CA LEU A 133 28.93 21.71 12.98
C LEU A 133 28.51 23.10 13.49
N PRO A 134 29.08 23.61 14.60
CA PRO A 134 28.69 24.88 15.18
C PRO A 134 29.38 26.04 14.46
N GLY A 135 28.59 27.03 14.07
CA GLY A 135 29.06 28.39 13.78
C GLY A 135 29.16 28.75 12.32
N VAL A 136 28.12 29.39 11.78
CA VAL A 136 28.19 30.69 11.09
C VAL A 136 26.84 31.37 11.28
N ALA A 137 26.86 32.62 11.72
CA ALA A 137 25.72 33.44 12.07
C ALA A 137 24.74 33.66 10.90
N ALA A 138 23.45 33.43 11.14
CA ALA A 138 22.38 33.99 10.31
C ALA A 138 21.97 35.35 10.90
N PRO A 139 21.89 36.44 10.10
CA PRO A 139 21.46 37.73 10.62
C PRO A 139 19.98 37.68 11.01
N ALA A 140 19.71 37.99 12.27
CA ALA A 140 18.37 38.18 12.80
C ALA A 140 17.72 39.41 12.17
N VAL A 141 16.61 39.22 11.46
CA VAL A 141 15.63 40.27 11.18
C VAL A 141 14.29 39.76 11.68
N VAL A 142 13.89 40.30 12.83
CA VAL A 142 12.54 40.18 13.38
C VAL A 142 11.75 41.38 12.89
N PRO A 143 10.55 41.18 12.32
CA PRO A 143 9.47 42.12 12.54
C PRO A 143 8.37 41.46 13.39
N ILE A 144 8.13 42.11 14.51
CA ILE A 144 7.07 41.92 15.50
C ILE A 144 5.72 42.36 14.92
N ASP A 145 4.69 41.53 15.05
CA ASP A 145 3.28 41.96 14.97
C ASP A 145 2.55 41.49 16.25
N PRO A 146 1.92 42.37 17.05
CA PRO A 146 1.51 42.07 18.43
C PRO A 146 0.10 41.44 18.57
N THR A 147 -0.47 40.79 17.55
CA THR A 147 -1.86 40.28 17.64
C THR A 147 -2.05 38.76 17.56
N PHE A 148 -0.99 37.97 17.73
CA PHE A 148 -1.17 36.53 17.98
C PHE A 148 -1.69 36.29 19.41
N GLN A 149 -3.01 36.42 19.61
CA GLN A 149 -3.66 35.81 20.75
C GLN A 149 -3.63 34.30 20.56
N ALA A 150 -2.71 33.64 21.27
CA ALA A 150 -2.74 32.20 21.45
C ALA A 150 -4.00 31.84 22.24
N GLN A 151 -5.07 31.47 21.54
CA GLN A 151 -6.19 30.79 22.18
C GLN A 151 -5.75 29.35 22.52
N PRO A 152 -5.88 28.89 23.78
CA PRO A 152 -5.65 27.49 24.12
C PRO A 152 -6.80 26.66 23.52
N GLY A 153 -6.59 26.11 22.33
CA GLY A 153 -7.40 25.01 21.83
C GLY A 153 -7.18 23.76 22.68
N PRO A 154 -8.17 22.85 22.78
CA PRO A 154 -8.04 21.65 23.60
C PRO A 154 -6.85 20.83 23.13
N ILE A 155 -6.05 20.39 24.11
CA ILE A 155 -4.93 19.48 23.92
C ILE A 155 -5.47 18.23 23.23
N VAL A 156 -5.28 18.14 21.90
CA VAL A 156 -5.42 16.86 21.21
C VAL A 156 -4.17 16.08 21.58
N THR A 157 -4.27 15.30 22.65
CA THR A 157 -3.32 14.22 22.92
C THR A 157 -3.33 13.31 21.69
N SER A 158 -2.26 13.36 20.90
CA SER A 158 -1.98 12.33 19.91
C SER A 158 -2.04 10.97 20.62
N PRO A 159 -2.84 9.99 20.14
CA PRO A 159 -2.75 8.65 20.69
C PRO A 159 -1.33 8.15 20.42
N THR A 160 -0.63 7.83 21.49
CA THR A 160 0.63 7.11 21.47
C THR A 160 0.48 5.90 20.54
N PRO A 161 1.41 5.65 19.60
CA PRO A 161 1.47 4.36 18.94
C PRO A 161 1.70 3.33 20.05
N VAL A 162 0.66 2.55 20.33
CA VAL A 162 0.79 1.38 21.19
C VAL A 162 1.50 0.37 20.32
N ASP A 163 2.83 0.30 20.44
CA ASP A 163 3.56 -0.85 19.91
C ASP A 163 2.92 -2.10 20.52
N PRO A 164 2.40 -3.04 19.71
CA PRO A 164 1.93 -4.30 20.28
C PRO A 164 3.15 -4.96 20.95
N PRO A 165 2.99 -5.50 22.18
CA PRO A 165 4.07 -6.24 22.80
C PRO A 165 4.48 -7.37 21.85
N LEU A 166 5.79 -7.53 21.64
CA LEU A 166 6.37 -8.69 20.97
C LEU A 166 5.85 -9.95 21.70
N GLN A 167 4.76 -10.52 21.18
CA GLN A 167 4.22 -11.76 21.68
C GLN A 167 5.16 -12.87 21.24
N SER A 168 5.91 -13.39 22.20
CA SER A 168 6.64 -14.65 22.06
C SER A 168 5.64 -15.75 21.70
N GLY A 169 5.51 -16.04 20.39
CA GLY A 169 4.50 -16.96 19.87
C GLY A 169 3.97 -16.59 18.48
N GLY A 170 4.12 -15.34 18.04
CA GLY A 170 3.65 -14.88 16.73
C GLY A 170 4.27 -15.61 15.54
N PHE A 171 5.49 -16.15 15.71
CA PHE A 171 6.18 -16.93 14.68
C PHE A 171 5.39 -18.17 14.26
N LEU A 172 4.75 -18.89 15.20
CA LEU A 172 4.01 -20.11 14.85
C LEU A 172 2.63 -19.78 14.27
N GLN A 173 1.95 -18.75 14.78
CA GLN A 173 0.58 -18.43 14.39
C GLN A 173 0.44 -18.09 12.89
N GLU A 174 1.49 -17.51 12.29
CA GLU A 174 1.52 -17.10 10.88
C GLU A 174 1.52 -18.30 9.91
N PHE A 175 2.04 -19.45 10.35
CA PHE A 175 1.99 -20.71 9.59
C PHE A 175 0.62 -21.40 9.62
N PHE A 176 -0.24 -21.04 10.59
CA PHE A 176 -1.52 -21.70 10.82
C PHE A 176 -2.74 -20.87 10.43
N GLN A 177 -2.57 -19.63 9.94
CA GLN A 177 -3.71 -18.79 9.55
C GLN A 177 -4.19 -19.10 8.12
N PRO A 178 -5.43 -19.62 7.94
CA PRO A 178 -6.08 -19.69 6.64
C PRO A 178 -6.61 -18.31 6.26
N GLY A 179 -5.71 -17.36 6.05
CA GLY A 179 -6.04 -15.98 5.73
C GLY A 179 -4.73 -15.24 5.51
N GLY A 180 -4.34 -15.05 4.25
CA GLY A 180 -3.11 -14.34 3.91
C GLY A 180 -3.05 -12.95 4.53
N THR A 181 -1.84 -12.42 4.66
CA THR A 181 -1.56 -11.10 5.25
C THR A 181 -2.51 -10.04 4.68
N PRO A 182 -3.09 -9.13 5.51
CA PRO A 182 -4.02 -8.09 5.07
C PRO A 182 -3.47 -7.29 3.88
N PRO A 183 -4.33 -6.61 3.10
CA PRO A 183 -3.89 -5.97 1.87
C PRO A 183 -2.96 -4.84 2.25
N THR A 184 -1.68 -5.04 2.02
CA THR A 184 -0.73 -3.95 2.01
C THR A 184 -1.01 -3.20 0.72
N ARG A 185 -1.87 -2.19 0.83
CA ARG A 185 -2.00 -1.15 -0.18
C ARG A 185 -0.61 -0.56 -0.35
N ILE A 186 -0.07 -0.61 -1.56
CA ILE A 186 1.12 0.17 -1.86
C ILE A 186 0.68 1.63 -1.73
N PRO A 187 1.31 2.45 -0.88
CA PRO A 187 1.16 3.88 -1.02
C PRO A 187 1.80 4.23 -2.37
N GLU A 188 0.97 4.36 -3.40
CA GLU A 188 1.38 5.06 -4.61
C GLU A 188 1.93 6.40 -4.13
N ALA A 189 3.21 6.63 -4.42
CA ALA A 189 4.02 7.73 -3.92
C ALA A 189 3.13 8.94 -3.68
N GLY A 190 2.99 9.33 -2.41
CA GLY A 190 2.23 10.51 -2.04
C GLY A 190 2.68 11.61 -2.97
N ILE A 191 1.73 12.20 -3.70
CA ILE A 191 1.99 13.27 -4.66
C ILE A 191 2.86 14.28 -3.94
N LEU A 192 4.17 14.20 -4.16
CA LEU A 192 5.08 15.21 -3.66
C LEU A 192 4.65 16.49 -4.36
N PRO A 193 4.57 17.63 -3.64
CA PRO A 193 4.43 18.91 -4.31
C PRO A 193 5.70 19.12 -5.17
N GLY A 194 5.64 18.68 -6.42
CA GLY A 194 6.79 18.64 -7.33
C GLY A 194 6.71 17.43 -8.25
N GLY A 195 5.98 17.56 -9.36
CA GLY A 195 5.91 16.53 -10.40
C GLY A 195 7.28 16.31 -11.04
N GLY A 196 7.87 15.14 -10.80
CA GLY A 196 9.06 14.67 -11.48
C GLY A 196 9.02 13.15 -11.58
N TYR A 197 9.00 12.62 -12.80
CA TYR A 197 9.11 11.19 -13.08
C TYR A 197 10.59 10.79 -13.06
N ARG A 198 10.95 9.75 -12.29
CA ARG A 198 12.29 9.13 -12.32
C ARG A 198 12.15 7.75 -12.97
N PRO A 199 12.84 7.46 -14.09
CA PRO A 199 12.84 6.12 -14.66
C PRO A 199 13.64 5.15 -13.77
N GLU A 200 13.16 3.92 -13.70
CA GLU A 200 13.83 2.79 -13.07
C GLU A 200 15.14 2.48 -13.82
N THR A 201 16.26 2.35 -13.08
CA THR A 201 17.52 1.75 -13.56
C THR A 201 17.67 0.35 -12.99
#